data_AF-A0A2E2XIK7-F1
#
_entry.id   AF-A0A2E2XIK7-F1
#
_cell.length_a   1.000
_cell.length_b   1.000
_cell.length_c   1.000
_cell.angle_alpha   90.00
_cell.angle_beta   90.00
_cell.angle_gamma   90.00
#
_symmetry.space_group_name_H-M   'P 1'
#
loop_
_entity.id
_entity.type
_entity.pdbx_description
1 polymer ?
#
loop_
_entity_poly.entity_id
_entity_poly.type
_entity_poly.pdbx_seq_one_letter_code
_entity_poly.pdbx_strand_id
1 'polypeptide(L)'
;MLVRRLLRPFLLFLLCSSVSVATAVEPFQSDISGRLFQVQGSNTVGANLMKNLLEDYFHAKGVEGVATQALAVENEYRVGGMVNSKAIYVDVAAHGSSTGFKALLAEQADLSMSSRPIKSKEVAQLSNYGHMLGFDAEHVIAIDGLAVIVHRDNPVEQLNLQQIAGIFSGQITNWQEVGGDERSINLYARDNKSGTWDTFKSLVLRKKYKLSSAARRFESNDELSDLVSDDLGGIGFVGLASVRESRALLVSDSGTTPLRPEKVSVATEDYALSRRLFLYTPPAMKNEIIEDFIGFVQTDAGQQQVESTGFISQALIATPSESFRQGPREYLEVTQGASRLSVNFRFSQGSATLDNKAQQDIQRLVAFMAREENRDKRITLVGFGDTKQTESRAIVLSKLRAVAVKSELRRQGISTEPVRGFGAYLPVASNTGKGKIKNRRVEVWVN
;
A
#
# COMPACT_ATOMS: atom_id res chain seq x y z
N MET A 1 29.48 -68.32 33.73
CA MET A 1 28.11 -68.60 33.25
C MET A 1 27.20 -67.49 33.79
N LEU A 2 26.42 -66.86 32.91
CA LEU A 2 25.51 -65.71 33.09
C LEU A 2 26.12 -64.30 33.27
N VAL A 3 26.14 -63.58 32.15
CA VAL A 3 26.23 -62.12 32.03
C VAL A 3 24.81 -61.55 32.03
N ARG A 4 24.49 -60.60 32.92
CA ARG A 4 23.23 -59.82 32.89
C ARG A 4 23.46 -58.51 32.11
N ARG A 5 22.63 -58.31 31.08
CA ARG A 5 22.56 -57.12 30.22
C ARG A 5 22.04 -55.89 31.00
N LEU A 6 22.70 -54.75 30.80
CA LEU A 6 22.18 -53.41 31.07
C LEU A 6 22.15 -52.65 29.74
N LEU A 7 20.95 -52.34 29.25
CA LEU A 7 20.72 -51.46 28.10
C LEU A 7 20.76 -50.00 28.59
N ARG A 8 21.61 -49.16 27.96
CA ARG A 8 21.52 -47.69 27.98
C ARG A 8 20.96 -47.22 26.64
N PRO A 9 19.98 -46.32 26.59
CA PRO A 9 19.60 -45.67 25.34
C PRO A 9 20.56 -44.50 25.07
N PHE A 10 21.14 -44.48 23.88
CA PHE A 10 21.83 -43.32 23.32
C PHE A 10 20.76 -42.36 22.79
N LEU A 11 20.59 -41.21 23.43
CA LEU A 11 19.73 -40.13 22.93
C LEU A 11 20.58 -39.29 21.96
N LEU A 12 20.38 -39.47 20.65
CA LEU A 12 20.99 -38.62 19.64
C LEU A 12 20.20 -37.30 19.59
N PHE A 13 20.78 -36.21 20.09
CA PHE A 13 20.26 -34.86 19.89
C PHE A 13 20.50 -34.45 18.43
N LEU A 14 19.46 -34.51 17.60
CA LEU A 14 19.42 -33.85 16.30
C LEU A 14 19.18 -32.35 16.53
N LEU A 15 20.27 -31.57 16.49
CA LEU A 15 20.24 -30.13 16.34
C LEU A 15 19.68 -29.80 14.95
N CYS A 16 18.37 -29.56 14.85
CA CYS A 16 17.77 -28.90 13.70
C CYS A 16 18.18 -27.42 13.72
N SER A 17 19.28 -27.10 13.06
CA SER A 17 19.62 -25.73 12.67
C SER A 17 18.64 -25.27 11.59
N SER A 18 17.65 -24.47 11.97
CA SER A 18 16.79 -23.75 11.03
C SER A 18 17.58 -22.63 10.37
N VAL A 19 18.20 -22.94 9.23
CA VAL A 19 18.73 -21.91 8.33
C VAL A 19 17.53 -21.22 7.69
N SER A 20 17.38 -19.92 7.94
CA SER A 20 16.47 -19.07 7.19
C SER A 20 17.00 -18.97 5.76
N VAL A 21 16.43 -19.78 4.87
CA VAL A 21 16.67 -19.65 3.44
C VAL A 21 15.77 -18.52 2.97
N ALA A 22 16.35 -17.36 2.68
CA ALA A 22 15.78 -16.49 1.65
C ALA A 22 15.59 -17.39 0.43
N THR A 23 14.34 -17.76 0.13
CA THR A 23 14.03 -18.64 -1.00
C THR A 23 14.51 -17.91 -2.24
N ALA A 24 15.69 -18.30 -2.74
CA ALA A 24 16.22 -17.82 -3.99
C ALA A 24 15.15 -18.07 -5.05
N VAL A 25 14.80 -17.05 -5.81
CA VAL A 25 13.86 -17.17 -6.91
C VAL A 25 14.47 -18.17 -7.90
N GLU A 26 13.83 -19.31 -8.10
CA GLU A 26 14.37 -20.32 -9.01
C GLU A 26 14.42 -19.78 -10.44
N PRO A 27 15.53 -19.95 -11.19
CA PRO A 27 15.60 -19.52 -12.58
C PRO A 27 14.49 -20.11 -13.45
N PHE A 28 14.18 -19.46 -14.57
CA PHE A 28 13.23 -20.04 -15.53
C PHE A 28 13.72 -21.38 -16.08
N GLN A 29 12.78 -22.30 -16.30
CA GLN A 29 13.06 -23.58 -16.96
C GLN A 29 13.41 -23.38 -18.45
N SER A 30 14.12 -24.36 -19.03
CA SER A 30 14.79 -24.21 -20.33
C SER A 30 13.88 -24.18 -21.57
N ASP A 31 12.59 -24.46 -21.43
CA ASP A 31 11.66 -24.62 -22.55
C ASP A 31 10.80 -23.38 -22.86
N ILE A 32 10.78 -22.36 -21.99
CA ILE A 32 9.95 -21.16 -22.17
C ILE A 32 10.39 -20.29 -23.37
N SER A 33 9.41 -19.70 -24.07
CA SER A 33 9.64 -18.75 -25.16
C SER A 33 8.38 -17.93 -25.47
N GLY A 34 8.56 -16.77 -26.11
CA GLY A 34 7.49 -15.90 -26.55
C GLY A 34 6.89 -15.04 -25.43
N ARG A 35 5.63 -14.64 -25.60
CA ARG A 35 4.91 -13.84 -24.61
C ARG A 35 4.53 -14.70 -23.42
N LEU A 36 5.01 -14.35 -22.22
CA LEU A 36 4.68 -15.06 -20.99
C LEU A 36 3.28 -14.72 -20.49
N PHE A 37 2.94 -13.43 -20.52
CA PHE A 37 1.61 -12.90 -20.21
C PHE A 37 1.48 -11.43 -20.68
N GLN A 38 0.25 -10.93 -20.69
CA GLN A 38 -0.09 -9.55 -20.97
C GLN A 38 -0.74 -8.88 -19.76
N VAL A 39 -0.25 -7.69 -19.41
CA VAL A 39 -0.73 -6.90 -18.27
C VAL A 39 -1.41 -5.63 -18.77
N GLN A 40 -2.59 -5.30 -18.24
CA GLN A 40 -3.23 -4.03 -18.56
C GLN A 40 -3.79 -3.30 -17.33
N GLY A 41 -3.84 -1.97 -17.35
CA GLY A 41 -4.62 -1.20 -16.40
C GLY A 41 -3.99 0.10 -15.93
N SER A 42 -3.83 0.28 -14.62
CA SER A 42 -3.52 1.55 -13.97
C SER A 42 -2.25 2.24 -14.48
N ASN A 43 -2.37 3.50 -14.92
CA ASN A 43 -1.24 4.37 -15.25
C ASN A 43 -0.23 4.48 -14.11
N THR A 44 -0.69 4.65 -12.86
CA THR A 44 0.22 4.80 -11.72
C THR A 44 1.09 3.56 -11.46
N VAL A 45 0.54 2.36 -11.71
CA VAL A 45 1.29 1.11 -11.52
C VAL A 45 2.13 0.83 -12.77
N GLY A 46 1.54 1.01 -13.94
CA GLY A 46 2.17 0.75 -15.22
C GLY A 46 3.27 1.74 -15.62
N ALA A 47 3.34 2.94 -15.03
CA ALA A 47 4.37 3.93 -15.39
C ALA A 47 5.79 3.41 -15.12
N ASN A 48 6.20 3.33 -13.85
CA ASN A 48 7.53 2.85 -13.47
C ASN A 48 7.48 1.58 -12.61
N LEU A 49 6.43 1.39 -11.80
CA LEU A 49 6.41 0.29 -10.83
C LEU A 49 6.36 -1.09 -11.48
N MET A 50 5.41 -1.32 -12.40
CA MET A 50 5.30 -2.60 -13.10
C MET A 50 6.54 -2.88 -13.95
N LYS A 51 7.01 -1.88 -14.70
CA LYS A 51 8.24 -1.97 -15.49
C LYS A 51 9.41 -2.46 -14.63
N ASN A 52 9.70 -1.74 -13.55
CA ASN A 52 10.87 -2.05 -12.74
C ASN A 52 10.72 -3.39 -11.98
N LEU A 53 9.49 -3.73 -11.53
CA LEU A 53 9.23 -5.04 -10.91
C LEU A 53 9.45 -6.19 -11.90
N LEU A 54 9.06 -6.03 -13.17
CA LEU A 54 9.29 -7.03 -14.22
C LEU A 54 10.78 -7.15 -14.56
N GLU A 55 11.50 -6.03 -14.65
CA GLU A 55 12.95 -6.03 -14.88
C GLU A 55 13.68 -6.79 -13.76
N ASP A 56 13.39 -6.47 -12.50
CA ASP A 56 13.99 -7.16 -11.34
C ASP A 56 13.58 -8.63 -11.26
N TYR A 57 12.32 -8.96 -11.56
CA TYR A 57 11.85 -10.33 -11.64
C TYR A 57 12.63 -11.12 -12.71
N PHE A 58 12.79 -10.56 -13.91
CA PHE A 58 13.55 -11.21 -14.98
C PHE A 58 15.02 -11.39 -14.62
N HIS A 59 15.64 -10.40 -13.99
CA HIS A 59 16.99 -10.55 -13.45
C HIS A 59 17.07 -11.67 -12.40
N ALA A 60 16.12 -11.73 -11.47
CA ALA A 60 16.05 -12.79 -10.46
C ALA A 60 15.83 -14.18 -11.07
N LYS A 61 15.11 -14.28 -12.20
CA LYS A 61 14.88 -15.53 -12.94
C LYS A 61 16.03 -15.90 -13.90
N GLY A 62 17.13 -15.15 -13.90
CA GLY A 62 18.31 -15.43 -14.72
C GLY A 62 18.13 -15.10 -16.22
N VAL A 63 17.23 -14.17 -16.55
CA VAL A 63 17.03 -13.72 -17.93
C VAL A 63 18.19 -12.84 -18.37
N GLU A 64 18.77 -13.16 -19.53
CA GLU A 64 19.88 -12.41 -20.10
C GLU A 64 19.37 -11.24 -20.96
N GLY A 65 20.08 -10.10 -20.92
CA GLY A 65 19.78 -8.96 -21.80
C GLY A 65 18.40 -8.34 -21.55
N VAL A 66 17.94 -8.30 -20.29
CA VAL A 66 16.66 -7.68 -19.91
C VAL A 66 16.61 -6.23 -20.38
N ALA A 67 15.57 -5.90 -21.15
CA ALA A 67 15.36 -4.57 -21.68
C ALA A 67 13.88 -4.24 -21.77
N THR A 68 13.58 -2.94 -21.66
CA THR A 68 12.24 -2.39 -21.91
C THR A 68 12.21 -1.71 -23.27
N GLN A 69 11.24 -2.09 -24.10
CA GLN A 69 10.98 -1.49 -25.41
C GLN A 69 9.60 -0.83 -25.43
N ALA A 70 9.53 0.45 -25.80
CA ALA A 70 8.24 1.12 -26.04
C ALA A 70 7.50 0.50 -27.24
N LEU A 71 6.19 0.37 -27.13
CA LEU A 71 5.32 -0.11 -28.21
C LEU A 71 4.69 1.07 -28.95
N ALA A 72 3.86 0.77 -29.98
CA ALA A 72 3.29 1.77 -30.86
C ALA A 72 2.27 2.70 -30.17
N VAL A 73 1.63 2.22 -29.11
CA VAL A 73 0.63 2.97 -28.36
C VAL A 73 1.29 3.58 -27.13
N GLU A 74 0.95 4.84 -26.83
CA GLU A 74 1.44 5.53 -25.65
C GLU A 74 1.12 4.74 -24.36
N ASN A 75 2.06 4.74 -23.40
CA ASN A 75 1.98 3.94 -22.17
C ASN A 75 1.89 2.42 -22.38
N GLU A 76 2.27 1.94 -23.57
CA GLU A 76 2.47 0.52 -23.82
C GLU A 76 3.95 0.22 -24.05
N TYR A 77 4.42 -0.85 -23.43
CA TYR A 77 5.81 -1.29 -23.53
C TYR A 77 5.93 -2.79 -23.34
N ARG A 78 7.07 -3.33 -23.74
CA ARG A 78 7.46 -4.72 -23.59
C ARG A 78 8.69 -4.79 -22.71
N VAL A 79 8.63 -5.60 -21.65
CA VAL A 79 9.81 -6.00 -20.89
C VAL A 79 10.19 -7.41 -21.34
N GLY A 80 11.43 -7.61 -21.78
CA GLY A 80 11.84 -8.84 -22.43
C GLY A 80 13.33 -9.13 -22.30
N GLY A 81 13.72 -10.36 -22.61
CA GLY A 81 15.12 -10.80 -22.63
C GLY A 81 15.21 -12.23 -23.17
N MET A 82 16.33 -12.89 -22.90
CA MET A 82 16.66 -14.21 -23.43
C MET A 82 16.81 -15.24 -22.31
N VAL A 83 16.25 -16.44 -22.52
CA VAL A 83 16.50 -17.63 -21.69
C VAL A 83 16.94 -18.74 -22.64
N ASN A 84 18.17 -19.25 -22.48
CA ASN A 84 18.74 -20.28 -23.35
C ASN A 84 18.58 -19.98 -24.85
N SER A 85 18.95 -18.76 -25.27
CA SER A 85 18.79 -18.27 -26.66
C SER A 85 17.35 -18.19 -27.19
N LYS A 86 16.33 -18.33 -26.34
CA LYS A 86 14.92 -18.08 -26.69
C LYS A 86 14.45 -16.76 -26.11
N ALA A 87 13.82 -15.93 -26.93
CA ALA A 87 13.25 -14.67 -26.47
C ALA A 87 11.99 -14.92 -25.62
N ILE A 88 11.89 -14.23 -24.49
CA ILE A 88 10.70 -14.17 -23.65
C ILE A 88 10.34 -12.71 -23.36
N TYR A 89 9.06 -12.44 -23.14
CA TYR A 89 8.63 -11.08 -22.81
C TYR A 89 7.25 -11.00 -22.15
N VAL A 90 6.98 -9.85 -21.53
CA VAL A 90 5.68 -9.43 -21.02
C VAL A 90 5.30 -8.11 -21.69
N ASP A 91 4.09 -8.05 -22.23
CA ASP A 91 3.52 -6.82 -22.77
C ASP A 91 2.70 -6.10 -21.69
N VAL A 92 2.89 -4.80 -21.54
CA VAL A 92 2.21 -3.96 -20.55
C VAL A 92 1.48 -2.82 -21.27
N ALA A 93 0.21 -2.61 -20.94
CA ALA A 93 -0.57 -1.45 -21.39
C ALA A 93 -1.20 -0.68 -20.23
N ALA A 94 -0.78 0.55 -20.00
CA ALA A 94 -1.25 1.38 -18.90
C ALA A 94 -2.21 2.47 -19.41
N HIS A 95 -3.52 2.22 -19.26
CA HIS A 95 -4.62 3.09 -19.75
C HIS A 95 -5.68 3.42 -18.68
N GLY A 96 -5.37 3.13 -17.41
CA GLY A 96 -6.24 3.37 -16.26
C GLY A 96 -6.87 2.09 -15.67
N SER A 97 -7.17 2.08 -14.38
CA SER A 97 -7.57 0.84 -13.68
C SER A 97 -8.82 0.15 -14.23
N SER A 98 -9.77 0.88 -14.81
CA SER A 98 -10.96 0.26 -15.40
C SER A 98 -10.69 -0.40 -16.77
N THR A 99 -9.59 -0.07 -17.46
CA THR A 99 -9.24 -0.73 -18.72
C THR A 99 -8.71 -2.14 -18.47
N GLY A 100 -7.93 -2.34 -17.41
CA GLY A 100 -7.43 -3.66 -17.00
C GLY A 100 -8.56 -4.68 -16.79
N PHE A 101 -9.60 -4.33 -16.01
CA PHE A 101 -10.75 -5.23 -15.81
C PHE A 101 -11.56 -5.49 -17.09
N LYS A 102 -11.62 -4.52 -18.02
CA LYS A 102 -12.25 -4.73 -19.34
C LYS A 102 -11.41 -5.65 -20.22
N ALA A 103 -10.09 -5.53 -20.15
CA ALA A 103 -9.16 -6.37 -20.89
C ALA A 103 -9.21 -7.81 -20.37
N LEU A 104 -9.31 -8.04 -19.06
CA LEU A 104 -9.57 -9.37 -18.49
C LEU A 104 -10.88 -9.97 -19.02
N LEU A 105 -11.97 -9.19 -19.03
CA LEU A 105 -13.27 -9.63 -19.54
C LEU A 105 -13.25 -9.94 -21.06
N ALA A 106 -12.39 -9.25 -21.81
CA ALA A 106 -12.22 -9.44 -23.25
C ALA A 106 -11.11 -10.45 -23.59
N GLU A 107 -10.50 -11.10 -22.60
CA GLU A 107 -9.38 -12.03 -22.76
C GLU A 107 -8.17 -11.42 -23.50
N GLN A 108 -7.98 -10.10 -23.32
CA GLN A 108 -6.87 -9.31 -23.86
C GLN A 108 -5.78 -9.02 -22.82
N ALA A 109 -5.95 -9.52 -21.60
CA ALA A 109 -4.98 -9.45 -20.52
C ALA A 109 -5.12 -10.68 -19.64
N ASP A 110 -4.01 -11.11 -19.07
CA ASP A 110 -3.94 -12.19 -18.08
C ASP A 110 -3.87 -11.61 -16.65
N LEU A 111 -3.33 -10.39 -16.52
CA LEU A 111 -3.14 -9.68 -15.27
C LEU A 111 -3.66 -8.24 -15.37
N SER A 112 -4.39 -7.78 -14.36
CA SER A 112 -4.88 -6.40 -14.30
C SER A 112 -4.15 -5.59 -13.23
N MET A 113 -3.67 -4.41 -13.59
CA MET A 113 -3.11 -3.43 -12.65
C MET A 113 -4.20 -2.44 -12.21
N SER A 114 -4.30 -2.17 -10.92
CA SER A 114 -5.28 -1.22 -10.41
C SER A 114 -4.71 -0.34 -9.30
N SER A 115 -5.13 0.92 -9.24
CA SER A 115 -4.78 1.87 -8.18
C SER A 115 -5.97 2.23 -7.29
N ARG A 116 -6.96 1.32 -7.30
CA ARG A 116 -8.15 1.31 -6.46
C ARG A 116 -8.68 -0.12 -6.35
N PRO A 117 -9.50 -0.44 -5.35
CA PRO A 117 -10.22 -1.71 -5.34
C PRO A 117 -11.09 -1.87 -6.59
N ILE A 118 -11.25 -3.12 -7.05
CA ILE A 118 -12.23 -3.49 -8.07
C ILE A 118 -13.64 -3.02 -7.65
N LYS A 119 -14.43 -2.49 -8.60
CA LYS A 119 -15.80 -2.03 -8.31
C LYS A 119 -16.76 -3.21 -8.31
N SER A 120 -17.86 -3.11 -7.55
CA SER A 120 -18.90 -4.15 -7.54
C SER A 120 -19.44 -4.51 -8.93
N LYS A 121 -19.56 -3.54 -9.84
CA LYS A 121 -19.95 -3.80 -11.24
C LYS A 121 -18.90 -4.62 -12.00
N GLU A 122 -17.61 -4.34 -11.77
CA GLU A 122 -16.50 -5.06 -12.41
C GLU A 122 -16.39 -6.48 -11.84
N VAL A 123 -16.59 -6.66 -10.52
CA VAL A 123 -16.70 -7.99 -9.89
C VAL A 123 -17.84 -8.80 -10.52
N ALA A 124 -19.02 -8.20 -10.66
CA ALA A 124 -20.18 -8.87 -11.26
C ALA A 124 -19.95 -9.23 -12.73
N GLN A 125 -19.18 -8.43 -13.48
CA GLN A 125 -18.84 -8.73 -14.88
C GLN A 125 -17.81 -9.86 -15.00
N LEU A 126 -16.91 -10.00 -14.04
CA LEU A 126 -15.85 -11.01 -14.02
C LEU A 126 -16.22 -12.28 -13.25
N SER A 127 -17.47 -12.45 -12.84
CA SER A 127 -17.89 -13.58 -11.98
C SER A 127 -17.61 -14.95 -12.60
N ASN A 128 -17.62 -15.04 -13.93
CA ASN A 128 -17.30 -16.27 -14.66
C ASN A 128 -15.82 -16.67 -14.56
N TYR A 129 -14.94 -15.72 -14.19
CA TYR A 129 -13.52 -15.96 -14.04
C TYR A 129 -13.09 -16.18 -12.57
N GLY A 130 -14.04 -16.32 -11.66
CA GLY A 130 -13.80 -16.60 -10.24
C GLY A 130 -14.07 -15.42 -9.31
N HIS A 131 -13.82 -15.64 -8.02
CA HIS A 131 -14.08 -14.63 -6.99
C HIS A 131 -12.96 -13.58 -6.97
N MET A 132 -13.13 -12.48 -7.71
CA MET A 132 -12.12 -11.41 -7.86
C MET A 132 -11.75 -10.65 -6.57
N LEU A 133 -12.45 -10.89 -5.46
CA LEU A 133 -12.10 -10.36 -4.13
C LEU A 133 -11.39 -11.41 -3.25
N GLY A 134 -11.18 -12.62 -3.79
CA GLY A 134 -10.49 -13.72 -3.13
C GLY A 134 -8.99 -13.44 -2.95
N PHE A 135 -8.39 -14.14 -2.00
CA PHE A 135 -6.97 -14.00 -1.65
C PHE A 135 -6.03 -14.36 -2.81
N ASP A 136 -6.44 -15.29 -3.65
CA ASP A 136 -5.76 -15.71 -4.89
C ASP A 136 -5.98 -14.75 -6.08
N ALA A 137 -6.91 -13.80 -5.94
CA ALA A 137 -7.30 -12.89 -7.02
C ALA A 137 -6.86 -11.45 -6.81
N GLU A 138 -6.93 -10.92 -5.59
CA GLU A 138 -6.61 -9.52 -5.27
C GLU A 138 -5.31 -9.44 -4.46
N HIS A 139 -4.28 -8.88 -5.09
CA HIS A 139 -2.94 -8.77 -4.53
C HIS A 139 -2.59 -7.31 -4.29
N VAL A 140 -2.45 -6.90 -3.03
CA VAL A 140 -1.92 -5.57 -2.71
C VAL A 140 -0.40 -5.63 -2.83
N ILE A 141 0.17 -4.78 -3.68
CA ILE A 141 1.61 -4.81 -4.00
C ILE A 141 2.39 -3.65 -3.40
N ALA A 142 1.74 -2.51 -3.19
CA ALA A 142 2.36 -1.30 -2.68
C ALA A 142 1.29 -0.37 -2.09
N ILE A 143 1.74 0.61 -1.29
CA ILE A 143 0.92 1.75 -0.89
C ILE A 143 1.45 3.01 -1.57
N ASP A 144 0.54 3.82 -2.08
CA ASP A 144 0.82 5.10 -2.72
C ASP A 144 0.33 6.23 -1.82
N GLY A 145 1.05 7.35 -1.83
CA GLY A 145 0.77 8.53 -1.02
C GLY A 145 1.08 9.80 -1.80
N LEU A 146 0.21 10.81 -1.66
CA LEU A 146 0.45 12.14 -2.21
C LEU A 146 0.72 13.17 -1.13
N ALA A 147 1.77 13.97 -1.33
CA ALA A 147 1.96 15.20 -0.57
C ALA A 147 1.27 16.36 -1.30
N VAL A 148 0.53 17.18 -0.55
CA VAL A 148 0.17 18.53 -1.00
C VAL A 148 1.27 19.45 -0.52
N ILE A 149 1.89 20.15 -1.46
CA ILE A 149 3.07 20.97 -1.23
C ILE A 149 2.77 22.44 -1.42
N VAL A 150 3.44 23.26 -0.63
CA VAL A 150 3.39 24.73 -0.67
C VAL A 150 4.80 25.28 -0.46
N HIS A 151 4.98 26.57 -0.73
CA HIS A 151 6.20 27.28 -0.34
C HIS A 151 6.49 27.17 1.16
N ARG A 152 7.78 27.10 1.54
CA ARG A 152 8.23 26.91 2.93
C ARG A 152 7.63 27.95 3.89
N ASP A 153 7.57 29.21 3.46
CA ASP A 153 7.07 30.36 4.21
C ASP A 153 5.56 30.60 4.09
N ASN A 154 4.80 29.69 3.47
CA ASN A 154 3.34 29.80 3.51
C ASN A 154 2.86 29.54 4.96
N PRO A 155 2.02 30.39 5.58
CA PRO A 155 1.61 30.22 6.98
C PRO A 155 0.60 29.09 7.21
N VAL A 156 -0.05 28.56 6.15
CA VAL A 156 -1.03 27.49 6.30
C VAL A 156 -0.33 26.18 6.61
N GLU A 157 -0.60 25.59 7.78
CA GLU A 157 0.03 24.34 8.20
C GLU A 157 -0.72 23.09 7.72
N GLN A 158 -2.04 23.20 7.62
CA GLN A 158 -2.92 22.05 7.39
C GLN A 158 -4.12 22.40 6.51
N LEU A 159 -4.56 21.42 5.71
CA LEU A 159 -5.80 21.51 4.94
C LEU A 159 -6.56 20.19 5.03
N ASN A 160 -7.88 20.26 5.05
CA ASN A 160 -8.70 19.07 4.84
C ASN A 160 -8.96 18.82 3.35
N LEU A 161 -9.38 17.60 2.99
CA LEU A 161 -9.65 17.22 1.59
C LEU A 161 -10.67 18.13 0.88
N GLN A 162 -11.63 18.70 1.59
CA GLN A 162 -12.64 19.59 1.00
C GLN A 162 -12.02 20.94 0.62
N GLN A 163 -11.16 21.50 1.48
CA GLN A 163 -10.42 22.72 1.18
C GLN A 163 -9.46 22.51 0.00
N ILE A 164 -8.71 21.40 -0.02
CA ILE A 164 -7.82 21.08 -1.14
C ILE A 164 -8.63 20.97 -2.45
N ALA A 165 -9.77 20.28 -2.44
CA ALA A 165 -10.63 20.20 -3.62
C ALA A 165 -11.21 21.57 -4.04
N GLY A 166 -11.56 22.42 -3.07
CA GLY A 166 -12.02 23.80 -3.32
C GLY A 166 -10.93 24.65 -3.99
N ILE A 167 -9.71 24.58 -3.49
CA ILE A 167 -8.54 25.27 -4.06
C ILE A 167 -8.27 24.81 -5.49
N PHE A 168 -8.08 23.51 -5.71
CA PHE A 168 -7.75 22.98 -7.03
C PHE A 168 -8.90 23.07 -8.05
N SER A 169 -10.13 23.30 -7.61
CA SER A 169 -11.26 23.60 -8.50
C SER A 169 -11.46 25.09 -8.78
N GLY A 170 -10.70 25.96 -8.11
CA GLY A 170 -10.83 27.42 -8.23
C GLY A 170 -12.01 28.01 -7.46
N GLN A 171 -12.64 27.25 -6.58
CA GLN A 171 -13.68 27.77 -5.67
C GLN A 171 -13.07 28.55 -4.51
N ILE A 172 -11.85 28.21 -4.10
CA ILE A 172 -11.03 28.95 -3.15
C ILE A 172 -9.85 29.48 -3.95
N THR A 173 -9.66 30.79 -3.96
CA THR A 173 -8.64 31.44 -4.81
C THR A 173 -7.67 32.33 -4.02
N ASN A 174 -7.91 32.52 -2.73
CA ASN A 174 -7.05 33.28 -1.83
C ASN A 174 -6.74 32.49 -0.54
N TRP A 175 -5.48 32.53 -0.10
CA TRP A 175 -5.02 31.84 1.11
C TRP A 175 -5.75 32.29 2.38
N GLN A 176 -6.26 33.53 2.44
CA GLN A 176 -7.02 34.04 3.58
C GLN A 176 -8.30 33.23 3.86
N GLU A 177 -8.89 32.61 2.82
CA GLU A 177 -10.11 31.80 2.93
C GLU A 177 -9.88 30.49 3.70
N VAL A 178 -8.60 30.10 3.88
CA VAL A 178 -8.19 28.90 4.61
C VAL A 178 -7.23 29.24 5.76
N GLY A 179 -7.22 30.49 6.21
CA GLY A 179 -6.46 30.95 7.38
C GLY A 179 -5.01 31.37 7.11
N GLY A 180 -4.65 31.60 5.85
CA GLY A 180 -3.36 32.19 5.48
C GLY A 180 -3.41 33.71 5.28
N ASP A 181 -2.37 34.24 4.63
CA ASP A 181 -2.28 35.67 4.28
C ASP A 181 -3.27 36.05 3.16
N GLU A 182 -3.55 37.36 3.01
CA GLU A 182 -4.21 37.90 1.83
C GLU A 182 -3.29 37.75 0.61
N ARG A 183 -3.35 36.58 -0.03
CA ARG A 183 -2.50 36.20 -1.16
C ARG A 183 -3.26 35.29 -2.12
N SER A 184 -3.19 35.60 -3.41
CA SER A 184 -3.75 34.75 -4.46
C SER A 184 -3.08 33.38 -4.50
N ILE A 185 -3.85 32.35 -4.83
CA ILE A 185 -3.38 30.97 -4.95
C ILE A 185 -2.99 30.66 -6.40
N ASN A 186 -1.75 30.21 -6.61
CA ASN A 186 -1.25 29.73 -7.89
C ASN A 186 -1.26 28.19 -7.92
N LEU A 187 -1.97 27.61 -8.88
CA LEU A 187 -2.21 26.17 -8.95
C LEU A 187 -1.19 25.46 -9.86
N TYR A 188 -0.48 24.49 -9.29
CA TYR A 188 0.47 23.63 -10.00
C TYR A 188 -0.03 22.18 -9.98
N ALA A 189 -0.21 21.57 -11.15
CA ALA A 189 -0.76 20.23 -11.25
C ALA A 189 -0.02 19.37 -12.27
N ARG A 190 0.11 18.07 -11.98
CA ARG A 190 0.68 17.11 -12.93
C ARG A 190 -0.23 16.90 -14.14
N ASP A 191 0.34 16.71 -15.33
CA ASP A 191 -0.38 16.59 -16.60
C ASP A 191 -1.34 15.38 -16.70
N ASN A 192 -1.97 15.21 -17.88
CA ASN A 192 -2.94 14.12 -18.07
C ASN A 192 -2.33 12.73 -18.21
N LYS A 193 -1.01 12.62 -18.35
CA LYS A 193 -0.27 11.36 -18.46
C LYS A 193 0.19 10.84 -17.10
N SER A 194 0.19 11.73 -16.10
CA SER A 194 0.70 11.42 -14.77
C SER A 194 -0.18 10.47 -13.95
N GLY A 195 0.43 9.39 -13.44
CA GLY A 195 -0.16 8.55 -12.41
C GLY A 195 -0.44 9.30 -11.09
N THR A 196 0.34 10.33 -10.77
CA THR A 196 0.11 11.23 -9.62
C THR A 196 -1.16 12.06 -9.83
N TRP A 197 -1.40 12.54 -11.05
CA TRP A 197 -2.63 13.24 -11.42
C TRP A 197 -3.87 12.33 -11.29
N ASP A 198 -3.80 11.11 -11.80
CA ASP A 198 -4.89 10.13 -11.65
C ASP A 198 -5.23 9.87 -10.18
N THR A 199 -4.20 9.79 -9.34
CA THR A 199 -4.34 9.65 -7.89
C THR A 199 -5.07 10.83 -7.30
N PHE A 200 -4.57 12.05 -7.55
CA PHE A 200 -5.14 13.28 -7.02
C PHE A 200 -6.60 13.45 -7.46
N LYS A 201 -6.87 13.23 -8.75
CA LYS A 201 -8.22 13.25 -9.31
C LYS A 201 -9.14 12.24 -8.61
N SER A 202 -8.65 11.04 -8.32
CA SER A 202 -9.46 10.00 -7.68
C SER A 202 -9.74 10.26 -6.20
N LEU A 203 -8.78 10.80 -5.45
CA LEU A 203 -8.87 10.97 -4.00
C LEU A 203 -9.48 12.32 -3.59
N VAL A 204 -9.09 13.39 -4.29
CA VAL A 204 -9.45 14.78 -3.98
C VAL A 204 -10.64 15.26 -4.79
N LEU A 205 -10.49 15.35 -6.12
CA LEU A 205 -11.54 15.93 -6.98
C LEU A 205 -12.77 15.01 -7.11
N ARG A 206 -12.51 13.70 -7.12
CA ARG A 206 -13.50 12.62 -7.28
C ARG A 206 -14.35 12.90 -8.53
N LYS A 207 -15.65 12.64 -8.46
CA LYS A 207 -16.62 13.03 -9.50
C LYS A 207 -17.33 14.36 -9.20
N LYS A 208 -16.92 15.05 -8.13
CA LYS A 208 -17.61 16.24 -7.62
C LYS A 208 -16.99 17.53 -8.14
N TYR A 209 -15.66 17.56 -8.24
CA TYR A 209 -14.90 18.72 -8.67
C TYR A 209 -14.21 18.47 -10.00
N LYS A 210 -13.97 19.55 -10.74
CA LYS A 210 -13.08 19.57 -11.91
C LYS A 210 -11.87 20.42 -11.54
N LEU A 211 -10.72 20.13 -12.14
CA LEU A 211 -9.55 20.98 -12.00
C LEU A 211 -9.84 22.34 -12.64
N SER A 212 -9.42 23.41 -11.97
CA SER A 212 -9.46 24.76 -12.52
C SER A 212 -8.64 24.85 -13.81
N SER A 213 -9.14 25.57 -14.79
CA SER A 213 -8.40 25.89 -16.02
C SER A 213 -7.19 26.80 -15.76
N ALA A 214 -7.12 27.45 -14.59
CA ALA A 214 -5.97 28.24 -14.18
C ALA A 214 -4.77 27.39 -13.72
N ALA A 215 -4.96 26.07 -13.54
CA ALA A 215 -3.88 25.20 -13.10
C ALA A 215 -2.82 25.02 -14.20
N ARG A 216 -1.58 25.41 -13.90
CA ARG A 216 -0.41 25.14 -14.73
C ARG A 216 -0.12 23.64 -14.70
N ARG A 217 0.12 23.04 -15.87
CA ARG A 217 0.24 21.58 -16.04
C ARG A 217 1.70 21.20 -16.31
N PHE A 218 2.23 20.24 -15.56
CA PHE A 218 3.64 19.83 -15.63
C PHE A 218 3.79 18.33 -15.82
N GLU A 219 4.73 17.94 -16.67
CA GLU A 219 5.12 16.55 -16.83
C GLU A 219 5.99 16.09 -15.66
N SER A 220 6.98 16.86 -15.23
CA SER A 220 7.91 16.47 -14.16
C SER A 220 7.33 16.74 -12.75
N ASN A 221 7.52 15.79 -11.81
CA ASN A 221 7.24 16.06 -10.39
C ASN A 221 8.23 17.07 -9.82
N ASP A 222 9.50 16.94 -10.20
CA ASP A 222 10.60 17.69 -9.60
C ASP A 222 10.54 19.16 -10.05
N GLU A 223 10.28 19.40 -11.35
CA GLU A 223 10.04 20.75 -11.87
C GLU A 223 8.82 21.40 -11.18
N LEU A 224 7.73 20.66 -11.00
CA LEU A 224 6.55 21.16 -10.30
C LEU A 224 6.89 21.54 -8.85
N SER A 225 7.63 20.68 -8.15
CA SER A 225 8.05 20.92 -6.78
C SER A 225 8.98 22.12 -6.64
N ASP A 226 9.94 22.27 -7.55
CA ASP A 226 10.89 23.38 -7.54
C ASP A 226 10.13 24.71 -7.78
N LEU A 227 9.19 24.73 -8.75
CA LEU A 227 8.35 25.91 -9.01
C LEU A 227 7.43 26.28 -7.83
N VAL A 228 6.89 25.30 -7.10
CA VAL A 228 6.11 25.57 -5.87
C VAL A 228 7.01 26.12 -4.77
N SER A 229 8.26 25.66 -4.69
CA SER A 229 9.22 26.13 -3.69
C SER A 229 9.71 27.55 -3.93
N ASP A 230 9.56 28.08 -5.15
CA ASP A 230 9.87 29.46 -5.53
C ASP A 230 8.65 30.40 -5.53
N ASP A 231 7.44 29.87 -5.36
CA ASP A 231 6.19 30.62 -5.43
C ASP A 231 5.50 30.70 -4.07
N LEU A 232 5.63 31.83 -3.39
CA LEU A 232 4.97 32.13 -2.11
C LEU A 232 3.43 31.94 -2.11
N GLY A 233 2.77 32.03 -3.27
CA GLY A 233 1.34 31.76 -3.44
C GLY A 233 1.03 30.37 -3.99
N GLY A 234 2.07 29.58 -4.30
CA GLY A 234 1.99 28.30 -4.98
C GLY A 234 1.47 27.16 -4.11
N ILE A 235 0.63 26.31 -4.73
CA ILE A 235 0.23 25.00 -4.20
C ILE A 235 0.32 23.96 -5.30
N GLY A 236 0.87 22.80 -4.96
CA GLY A 236 1.00 21.65 -5.85
C GLY A 236 0.74 20.32 -5.16
N PHE A 237 0.80 19.24 -5.92
CA PHE A 237 0.78 17.87 -5.37
C PHE A 237 1.78 16.98 -6.09
N VAL A 238 2.47 16.15 -5.33
CA VAL A 238 3.55 15.26 -5.79
C VAL A 238 3.52 13.93 -5.04
N GLY A 239 4.20 12.92 -5.57
CA GLY A 239 4.54 11.72 -4.78
C GLY A 239 5.52 12.09 -3.65
N LEU A 240 5.54 11.30 -2.57
CA LEU A 240 6.34 11.62 -1.37
C LEU A 240 7.83 11.86 -1.66
N ALA A 241 8.42 11.10 -2.59
CA ALA A 241 9.84 11.23 -2.95
C ALA A 241 10.19 12.55 -3.63
N SER A 242 9.21 13.27 -4.18
CA SER A 242 9.41 14.52 -4.93
C SER A 242 8.97 15.77 -4.16
N VAL A 243 8.84 15.72 -2.83
CA VAL A 243 8.57 16.92 -2.01
C VAL A 243 9.74 17.91 -2.05
N ARG A 244 10.98 17.41 -2.10
CA ARG A 244 12.23 18.20 -2.26
C ARG A 244 12.27 19.41 -1.32
N GLU A 245 12.51 20.62 -1.85
CA GLU A 245 12.61 21.87 -1.09
C GLU A 245 11.25 22.50 -0.73
N SER A 246 10.15 21.97 -1.26
CA SER A 246 8.81 22.40 -0.89
C SER A 246 8.42 21.89 0.50
N ARG A 247 7.49 22.58 1.16
CA ARG A 247 6.93 22.12 2.44
C ARG A 247 5.64 21.34 2.20
N ALA A 248 5.57 20.13 2.72
CA ALA A 248 4.34 19.35 2.72
C ALA A 248 3.36 19.81 3.82
N LEU A 249 2.09 19.95 3.47
CA LEU A 249 1.00 20.26 4.40
C LEU A 249 0.57 19.03 5.20
N LEU A 250 0.05 19.24 6.41
CA LEU A 250 -0.73 18.21 7.09
C LEU A 250 -2.09 18.09 6.40
N VAL A 251 -2.53 16.87 6.13
CA VAL A 251 -3.80 16.60 5.45
C VAL A 251 -4.72 15.75 6.31
N SER A 252 -5.99 16.17 6.42
CA SER A 252 -7.05 15.41 7.09
C SER A 252 -8.21 15.09 6.15
N ASP A 253 -8.92 14.00 6.44
CA ASP A 253 -10.31 13.83 6.00
C ASP A 253 -11.26 14.51 7.01
N SER A 254 -12.53 14.66 6.64
CA SER A 254 -13.54 15.30 7.49
C SER A 254 -13.63 14.64 8.88
N GLY A 255 -13.36 15.42 9.93
CA GLY A 255 -13.46 14.98 11.33
C GLY A 255 -12.30 14.11 11.81
N THR A 256 -11.12 14.21 11.20
CA THR A 256 -9.92 13.44 11.55
C THR A 256 -8.76 14.36 11.91
N THR A 257 -7.80 13.84 12.68
CA THR A 257 -6.54 14.55 12.96
C THR A 257 -5.75 14.73 11.66
N PRO A 258 -5.28 15.95 11.33
CA PRO A 258 -4.37 16.17 10.22
C PRO A 258 -3.06 15.41 10.41
N LEU A 259 -2.63 14.70 9.38
CA LEU A 259 -1.42 13.89 9.40
C LEU A 259 -0.43 14.38 8.34
N ARG A 260 0.85 14.23 8.62
CA ARG A 260 1.92 14.45 7.63
C ARG A 260 1.97 13.26 6.64
N PRO A 261 2.39 13.49 5.38
CA PRO A 261 2.66 12.43 4.42
C PRO A 261 3.99 11.73 4.75
N GLU A 262 4.01 10.95 5.83
CA GLU A 262 5.17 10.19 6.28
C GLU A 262 5.06 8.72 5.88
N LYS A 263 6.20 8.03 5.77
CA LYS A 263 6.22 6.60 5.40
C LYS A 263 5.29 5.78 6.29
N VAL A 264 5.32 6.00 7.62
CA VAL A 264 4.49 5.25 8.58
C VAL A 264 3.00 5.56 8.41
N SER A 265 2.61 6.83 8.31
CA SER A 265 1.20 7.23 8.18
C SER A 265 0.58 6.81 6.85
N VAL A 266 1.40 6.76 5.79
CA VAL A 266 0.98 6.22 4.49
C VAL A 266 0.91 4.69 4.53
N ALA A 267 1.93 4.00 5.06
CA ALA A 267 1.95 2.53 5.15
C ALA A 267 0.78 1.95 5.96
N THR A 268 0.40 2.63 7.05
CA THR A 268 -0.76 2.25 7.88
C THR A 268 -2.10 2.64 7.25
N GLU A 269 -2.08 3.34 6.11
CA GLU A 269 -3.23 3.87 5.37
C GLU A 269 -4.06 4.91 6.15
N ASP A 270 -3.46 5.49 7.19
CA ASP A 270 -4.09 6.47 8.08
C ASP A 270 -4.03 7.89 7.49
N TYR A 271 -2.99 8.19 6.71
CA TYR A 271 -2.91 9.44 5.97
C TYR A 271 -4.00 9.54 4.90
N ALA A 272 -4.67 10.69 4.82
CA ALA A 272 -5.90 10.86 4.04
C ALA A 272 -5.70 10.68 2.52
N LEU A 273 -4.51 10.98 2.01
CA LEU A 273 -4.14 10.83 0.61
C LEU A 273 -3.31 9.56 0.33
N SER A 274 -3.53 8.51 1.13
CA SER A 274 -2.99 7.17 0.88
C SER A 274 -3.98 6.26 0.17
N ARG A 275 -3.45 5.35 -0.66
CA ARG A 275 -4.22 4.29 -1.34
C ARG A 275 -3.37 3.05 -1.59
N ARG A 276 -4.03 1.90 -1.69
CA ARG A 276 -3.41 0.65 -2.12
C ARG A 276 -3.25 0.61 -3.64
N LEU A 277 -2.16 -0.02 -4.09
CA LEU A 277 -1.94 -0.44 -5.46
C LEU A 277 -2.08 -1.97 -5.53
N PHE A 278 -2.70 -2.44 -6.61
CA PHE A 278 -3.18 -3.81 -6.73
C PHE A 278 -2.74 -4.44 -8.05
N LEU A 279 -2.50 -5.74 -7.99
CA LEU A 279 -2.59 -6.65 -9.12
C LEU A 279 -3.82 -7.53 -8.93
N TYR A 280 -4.52 -7.83 -10.04
CA TYR A 280 -5.67 -8.71 -10.06
C TYR A 280 -5.47 -9.84 -11.07
N THR A 281 -5.56 -11.07 -10.58
CA THR A 281 -5.50 -12.31 -11.36
C THR A 281 -6.86 -12.99 -11.32
N PRO A 282 -7.45 -13.37 -12.46
CA PRO A 282 -8.70 -14.11 -12.42
C PRO A 282 -8.46 -15.56 -12.00
N PRO A 283 -9.08 -16.07 -10.91
CA PRO A 283 -8.79 -17.42 -10.39
C PRO A 283 -9.01 -18.56 -11.39
N ALA A 284 -9.90 -18.39 -12.36
CA ALA A 284 -10.16 -19.38 -13.41
C ALA A 284 -9.07 -19.42 -14.49
N MET A 285 -8.22 -18.39 -14.60
CA MET A 285 -7.14 -18.28 -15.58
C MET A 285 -5.79 -18.42 -14.88
N LYS A 286 -5.48 -19.66 -14.47
CA LYS A 286 -4.21 -19.96 -13.79
C LYS A 286 -3.05 -19.84 -14.75
N ASN A 287 -2.02 -19.11 -14.33
CA ASN A 287 -0.74 -19.01 -15.01
C ASN A 287 0.35 -19.02 -13.94
N GLU A 288 1.13 -20.09 -13.90
CA GLU A 288 2.16 -20.32 -12.88
C GLU A 288 3.23 -19.22 -12.88
N ILE A 289 3.54 -18.64 -14.05
CA ILE A 289 4.50 -17.53 -14.15
C ILE A 289 3.94 -16.26 -13.51
N ILE A 290 2.62 -16.02 -13.64
CA ILE A 290 1.97 -14.88 -12.98
C ILE A 290 1.93 -15.09 -11.46
N GLU A 291 1.63 -16.30 -10.99
CA GLU A 291 1.65 -16.63 -9.56
C GLU A 291 3.07 -16.48 -8.98
N ASP A 292 4.09 -16.94 -9.69
CA ASP A 292 5.51 -16.77 -9.33
C ASP A 292 5.93 -15.29 -9.32
N PHE A 293 5.53 -14.52 -10.33
CA PHE A 293 5.78 -13.07 -10.37
C PHE A 293 5.10 -12.35 -9.19
N ILE A 294 3.85 -12.68 -8.87
CA ILE A 294 3.16 -12.11 -7.71
C ILE A 294 3.88 -12.50 -6.42
N GLY A 295 4.33 -13.75 -6.30
CA GLY A 295 5.18 -14.22 -5.21
C GLY A 295 6.44 -13.36 -5.06
N PHE A 296 7.18 -13.14 -6.16
CA PHE A 296 8.35 -12.26 -6.20
C PHE A 296 8.04 -10.85 -5.70
N VAL A 297 6.94 -10.24 -6.16
CA VAL A 297 6.54 -8.89 -5.74
C VAL A 297 6.32 -8.80 -4.22
N GLN A 298 5.93 -9.89 -3.56
CA GLN A 298 5.74 -9.93 -2.10
C GLN A 298 7.02 -10.17 -1.30
N THR A 299 8.14 -10.52 -1.94
CA THR A 299 9.44 -10.72 -1.28
C THR A 299 10.08 -9.41 -0.83
N ASP A 300 11.11 -9.50 0.01
CA ASP A 300 11.90 -8.34 0.42
C ASP A 300 12.53 -7.61 -0.78
N ALA A 301 12.99 -8.34 -1.81
CA ALA A 301 13.55 -7.75 -3.04
C ALA A 301 12.47 -6.98 -3.83
N GLY A 302 11.31 -7.60 -4.05
CA GLY A 302 10.18 -6.93 -4.72
C GLY A 302 9.71 -5.69 -3.95
N GLN A 303 9.65 -5.77 -2.62
CA GLN A 303 9.28 -4.63 -1.77
C GLN A 303 10.36 -3.54 -1.67
N GLN A 304 11.64 -3.89 -1.82
CA GLN A 304 12.72 -2.91 -1.99
C GLN A 304 12.56 -2.13 -3.30
N GLN A 305 12.14 -2.80 -4.37
CA GLN A 305 11.89 -2.15 -5.65
C GLN A 305 10.66 -1.23 -5.63
N VAL A 306 9.65 -1.57 -4.84
CA VAL A 306 8.52 -0.67 -4.55
C VAL A 306 9.04 0.65 -3.94
N GLU A 307 9.93 0.56 -2.96
CA GLU A 307 10.53 1.73 -2.30
C GLU A 307 11.43 2.55 -3.24
N SER A 308 12.30 1.90 -4.01
CA SER A 308 13.20 2.59 -4.95
C SER A 308 12.44 3.35 -6.04
N THR A 309 11.25 2.85 -6.42
CA THR A 309 10.36 3.50 -7.38
C THR A 309 9.62 4.71 -6.78
N GLY A 310 9.69 4.91 -5.46
CA GLY A 310 9.09 6.04 -4.75
C GLY A 310 7.71 5.78 -4.17
N PHE A 311 7.26 4.52 -4.15
CA PHE A 311 6.07 4.09 -3.42
C PHE A 311 6.44 3.59 -2.01
N ILE A 312 5.44 3.29 -1.20
CA ILE A 312 5.63 2.77 0.16
C ILE A 312 5.52 1.26 0.13
N SER A 313 6.60 0.59 0.52
CA SER A 313 6.62 -0.86 0.67
C SER A 313 5.71 -1.32 1.81
N GLN A 314 5.41 -2.61 1.81
CA GLN A 314 4.70 -3.31 2.86
C GLN A 314 5.65 -3.94 3.88
N ALA A 315 6.96 -3.67 3.79
CA ALA A 315 7.92 -4.09 4.80
C ALA A 315 7.61 -3.43 6.16
N LEU A 316 7.77 -4.20 7.24
CA LEU A 316 7.46 -3.71 8.57
C LEU A 316 8.62 -2.88 9.13
N ILE A 317 8.32 -1.62 9.44
CA ILE A 317 9.21 -0.66 10.08
C ILE A 317 8.64 -0.34 11.46
N ALA A 318 9.49 -0.32 12.48
CA ALA A 318 9.14 0.08 13.83
C ALA A 318 9.47 1.55 14.06
N THR A 319 8.47 2.37 14.39
CA THR A 319 8.64 3.80 14.70
C THR A 319 8.39 4.05 16.18
N PRO A 320 9.29 4.74 16.92
CA PRO A 320 9.11 4.97 18.35
C PRO A 320 7.80 5.69 18.72
N SER A 321 7.22 5.34 19.88
CA SER A 321 5.96 5.91 20.39
C SER A 321 5.99 7.42 20.60
N GLU A 322 7.16 8.04 20.77
CA GLU A 322 7.29 9.48 20.98
C GLU A 322 6.73 10.30 19.82
N SER A 323 6.58 9.70 18.63
CA SER A 323 5.93 10.29 17.46
C SER A 323 4.39 10.28 17.52
N PHE A 324 3.78 9.60 18.49
CA PHE A 324 2.34 9.34 18.58
C PHE A 324 1.74 9.74 19.95
N ARG A 325 1.90 10.99 20.37
CA ARG A 325 1.53 11.48 21.72
C ARG A 325 0.06 11.91 21.88
N GLN A 326 -0.83 11.48 20.99
CA GLN A 326 -2.26 11.86 21.05
C GLN A 326 -3.13 10.63 21.33
N GLY A 327 -4.08 10.76 22.24
CA GLY A 327 -5.04 9.71 22.58
C GLY A 327 -5.46 9.75 24.05
N PRO A 328 -6.40 8.86 24.46
CA PRO A 328 -6.76 8.70 25.86
C PRO A 328 -5.58 8.21 26.69
N ARG A 329 -5.58 8.51 27.99
CA ARG A 329 -4.47 8.18 28.89
C ARG A 329 -4.12 6.70 28.86
N GLU A 330 -5.12 5.83 28.86
CA GLU A 330 -4.95 4.37 28.84
C GLU A 330 -4.31 3.89 27.53
N TYR A 331 -4.49 4.63 26.42
CA TYR A 331 -3.79 4.34 25.17
C TYR A 331 -2.31 4.71 25.29
N LEU A 332 -2.01 5.91 25.79
CA LEU A 332 -0.63 6.37 25.97
C LEU A 332 0.16 5.48 26.94
N GLU A 333 -0.47 4.99 28.01
CA GLU A 333 0.16 4.05 28.96
C GLU A 333 0.49 2.71 28.31
N VAL A 334 -0.38 2.20 27.43
CA VAL A 334 -0.17 0.92 26.74
C VAL A 334 0.88 1.02 25.63
N THR A 335 1.05 2.20 25.03
CA THR A 335 2.00 2.43 23.95
C THR A 335 3.33 3.02 24.42
N GLN A 336 3.45 3.40 25.69
CA GLN A 336 4.64 4.01 26.26
C GLN A 336 5.87 3.10 26.12
N GLY A 337 6.95 3.64 25.54
CA GLY A 337 8.19 2.90 25.34
C GLY A 337 8.11 1.79 24.28
N ALA A 338 6.96 1.62 23.62
CA ALA A 338 6.81 0.73 22.49
C ALA A 338 7.12 1.45 21.17
N SER A 339 7.29 0.67 20.10
CA SER A 339 7.37 1.14 18.73
C SER A 339 6.13 0.72 17.96
N ARG A 340 5.54 1.67 17.22
CA ARG A 340 4.44 1.43 16.29
C ARG A 340 4.98 0.78 15.02
N LEU A 341 4.46 -0.39 14.66
CA LEU A 341 4.78 -0.99 13.36
C LEU A 341 4.02 -0.30 12.21
N SER A 342 4.62 -0.21 11.03
CA SER A 342 4.03 0.36 9.80
C SER A 342 2.90 -0.48 9.18
N VAL A 343 2.06 -1.11 10.01
CA VAL A 343 0.96 -1.98 9.60
C VAL A 343 -0.31 -1.74 10.42
N ASN A 344 -1.45 -1.84 9.73
CA ASN A 344 -2.78 -1.89 10.31
C ASN A 344 -3.49 -3.14 9.79
N PHE A 345 -3.99 -3.99 10.68
CA PHE A 345 -4.87 -5.07 10.25
C PHE A 345 -6.27 -4.51 10.02
N ARG A 346 -6.77 -4.69 8.79
CA ARG A 346 -8.09 -4.25 8.34
C ARG A 346 -8.94 -5.47 7.96
N PHE A 347 -10.23 -5.22 7.78
CA PHE A 347 -11.24 -6.27 7.66
C PHE A 347 -12.01 -6.12 6.35
N SER A 348 -12.39 -7.24 5.74
CA SER A 348 -13.21 -7.25 4.54
C SER A 348 -14.53 -6.52 4.79
N GLN A 349 -15.04 -5.83 3.78
CA GLN A 349 -16.24 -5.01 3.92
C GLN A 349 -17.44 -5.84 4.42
N GLY A 350 -18.03 -5.41 5.53
CA GLY A 350 -19.19 -6.09 6.12
C GLY A 350 -18.85 -7.38 6.89
N SER A 351 -17.56 -7.72 7.03
CA SER A 351 -17.10 -8.96 7.66
C SER A 351 -16.25 -8.70 8.91
N ALA A 352 -16.07 -9.74 9.73
CA ALA A 352 -15.07 -9.82 10.79
C ALA A 352 -13.78 -10.53 10.34
N THR A 353 -13.71 -10.95 9.07
CA THR A 353 -12.52 -11.56 8.45
C THR A 353 -11.51 -10.49 8.05
N LEU A 354 -10.23 -10.82 8.16
CA LEU A 354 -9.14 -9.98 7.67
C LEU A 354 -9.27 -9.82 6.14
N ASP A 355 -8.97 -8.61 5.65
CA ASP A 355 -8.83 -8.39 4.21
C ASP A 355 -7.55 -9.06 3.66
N ASN A 356 -7.40 -9.12 2.34
CA ASN A 356 -6.31 -9.88 1.73
C ASN A 356 -4.93 -9.34 2.10
N LYS A 357 -4.79 -8.00 2.18
CA LYS A 357 -3.55 -7.38 2.65
C LYS A 357 -3.25 -7.79 4.09
N ALA A 358 -4.25 -7.72 4.96
CA ALA A 358 -4.14 -8.07 6.36
C ALA A 358 -3.80 -9.56 6.56
N GLN A 359 -4.30 -10.45 5.72
CA GLN A 359 -3.89 -11.86 5.71
C GLN A 359 -2.40 -12.01 5.34
N GLN A 360 -1.92 -11.29 4.32
CA GLN A 360 -0.48 -11.28 3.98
C GLN A 360 0.38 -10.62 5.07
N ASP A 361 -0.14 -9.57 5.71
CA ASP A 361 0.54 -8.85 6.78
C ASP A 361 0.75 -9.72 8.03
N ILE A 362 -0.07 -10.75 8.25
CA ILE A 362 0.18 -11.76 9.30
C ILE A 362 1.51 -12.45 9.02
N GLN A 363 1.72 -12.89 7.78
CA GLN A 363 2.96 -13.57 7.38
C GLN A 363 4.17 -12.63 7.48
N ARG A 364 3.99 -11.35 7.10
CA ARG A 364 5.04 -10.33 7.29
C ARG A 364 5.38 -10.11 8.76
N LEU A 365 4.38 -10.11 9.65
CA LEU A 365 4.60 -9.97 11.08
C LEU A 365 5.28 -11.21 11.68
N VAL A 366 4.91 -12.41 11.23
CA VAL A 366 5.59 -13.66 11.62
C VAL A 366 7.07 -13.60 11.21
N ALA A 367 7.36 -13.25 9.95
CA ALA A 367 8.72 -13.10 9.45
C ALA A 367 9.51 -12.02 10.21
N PHE A 368 8.88 -10.89 10.52
CA PHE A 368 9.47 -9.83 11.32
C PHE A 368 9.86 -10.33 12.73
N MET A 369 8.97 -11.05 13.42
CA MET A 369 9.24 -11.59 14.76
C MET A 369 10.28 -12.72 14.77
N ALA A 370 10.47 -13.41 13.64
CA ALA A 370 11.47 -14.47 13.51
C ALA A 370 12.91 -13.95 13.44
N ARG A 371 13.11 -12.66 13.12
CA ARG A 371 14.43 -12.02 13.06
C ARG A 371 15.08 -12.01 14.44
N GLU A 372 16.40 -12.20 14.49
CA GLU A 372 17.14 -12.36 15.75
C GLU A 372 16.97 -11.15 16.66
N GLU A 373 17.01 -9.94 16.11
CA GLU A 373 16.83 -8.67 16.82
C GLU A 373 15.40 -8.43 17.37
N ASN A 374 14.44 -9.30 17.01
CA ASN A 374 13.04 -9.18 17.42
C ASN A 374 12.57 -10.34 18.32
N ARG A 375 13.44 -11.32 18.63
CA ARG A 375 13.04 -12.54 19.36
C ARG A 375 12.44 -12.29 20.74
N ASP A 376 12.96 -11.29 21.44
CA ASP A 376 12.50 -10.94 22.79
C ASP A 376 11.40 -9.87 22.81
N LYS A 377 11.03 -9.34 21.63
CA LYS A 377 10.01 -8.30 21.54
C LYS A 377 8.62 -8.88 21.82
N ARG A 378 7.78 -8.10 22.48
CA ARG A 378 6.38 -8.48 22.74
C ARG A 378 5.44 -7.65 21.89
N ILE A 379 4.39 -8.31 21.36
CA ILE A 379 3.38 -7.65 20.53
C ILE A 379 2.20 -7.22 21.38
N THR A 380 1.83 -5.95 21.27
CA THR A 380 0.58 -5.40 21.77
C THR A 380 -0.35 -5.04 20.61
N LEU A 381 -1.59 -5.50 20.68
CA LEU A 381 -2.64 -5.24 19.68
C LEU A 381 -3.69 -4.28 20.24
N VAL A 382 -3.93 -3.20 19.50
CA VAL A 382 -4.86 -2.14 19.89
C VAL A 382 -5.94 -1.97 18.83
N GLY A 383 -7.17 -2.31 19.18
CA GLY A 383 -8.32 -2.24 18.28
C GLY A 383 -9.02 -0.89 18.27
N PHE A 384 -9.36 -0.42 17.07
CA PHE A 384 -10.18 0.77 16.83
C PHE A 384 -11.39 0.42 15.92
N GLY A 385 -12.34 1.34 15.80
CA GLY A 385 -13.58 1.13 15.07
C GLY A 385 -14.26 2.42 14.64
N ASP A 386 -15.34 2.26 13.89
CA ASP A 386 -16.26 3.34 13.56
C ASP A 386 -17.23 3.64 14.71
N THR A 387 -17.80 4.85 14.70
CA THR A 387 -18.84 5.23 15.67
C THR A 387 -20.02 4.26 15.67
N LYS A 388 -20.56 4.00 16.87
CA LYS A 388 -21.71 3.13 17.12
C LYS A 388 -22.75 3.86 17.97
N GLN A 389 -23.91 3.22 18.13
CA GLN A 389 -25.02 3.71 18.96
C GLN A 389 -24.56 4.06 20.39
N THR A 390 -23.64 3.28 20.95
CA THR A 390 -23.04 3.54 22.26
C THR A 390 -21.52 3.36 22.20
N GLU A 391 -20.81 4.10 23.04
CA GLU A 391 -19.35 4.00 23.17
C GLU A 391 -18.93 2.60 23.65
N SER A 392 -19.62 2.04 24.64
CA SER A 392 -19.36 0.69 25.15
C SER A 392 -19.44 -0.36 24.04
N ARG A 393 -20.41 -0.24 23.12
CA ARG A 393 -20.51 -1.13 21.96
C ARG A 393 -19.36 -0.95 20.99
N ALA A 394 -18.90 0.29 20.76
CA ALA A 394 -17.73 0.54 19.93
C ALA A 394 -16.47 -0.09 20.54
N ILE A 395 -16.24 0.08 21.84
CA ILE A 395 -15.12 -0.50 22.59
C ILE A 395 -15.12 -2.03 22.47
N VAL A 396 -16.25 -2.69 22.74
CA VAL A 396 -16.36 -4.16 22.64
C VAL A 396 -16.04 -4.64 21.22
N LEU A 397 -16.62 -4.01 20.19
CA LEU A 397 -16.38 -4.41 18.79
C LEU A 397 -14.92 -4.20 18.36
N SER A 398 -14.30 -3.10 18.79
CA SER A 398 -12.89 -2.84 18.51
C SER A 398 -11.97 -3.86 19.20
N LYS A 399 -12.30 -4.27 20.42
CA LYS A 399 -11.58 -5.33 21.15
C LYS A 399 -11.73 -6.68 20.44
N LEU A 400 -12.94 -7.05 20.00
CA LEU A 400 -13.18 -8.30 19.27
C LEU A 400 -12.38 -8.39 17.96
N ARG A 401 -12.17 -7.27 17.27
CA ARG A 401 -11.27 -7.21 16.10
C ARG A 401 -9.83 -7.50 16.47
N ALA A 402 -9.32 -6.92 17.56
CA ALA A 402 -7.98 -7.23 18.04
C ALA A 402 -7.85 -8.71 18.46
N VAL A 403 -8.91 -9.31 19.04
CA VAL A 403 -8.96 -10.76 19.32
C VAL A 403 -8.90 -11.60 18.04
N ALA A 404 -9.55 -11.17 16.96
CA ALA A 404 -9.50 -11.86 15.67
C ALA A 404 -8.06 -11.91 15.12
N VAL A 405 -7.36 -10.78 15.13
CA VAL A 405 -5.93 -10.69 14.75
C VAL A 405 -5.07 -11.57 15.66
N LYS A 406 -5.27 -11.48 17.00
CA LYS A 406 -4.57 -12.34 17.97
C LYS A 406 -4.75 -13.83 17.67
N SER A 407 -5.96 -14.23 17.29
CA SER A 407 -6.27 -15.63 16.98
C SER A 407 -5.58 -16.11 15.71
N GLU A 408 -5.43 -15.24 14.71
CA GLU A 408 -4.65 -15.54 13.49
C GLU A 408 -3.16 -15.64 13.78
N LEU A 409 -2.58 -14.68 14.52
CA LEU A 409 -1.17 -14.74 14.94
C LEU A 409 -0.87 -15.99 15.78
N ARG A 410 -1.77 -16.36 16.70
CA ARG A 410 -1.61 -17.57 17.51
C ARG A 410 -1.59 -18.84 16.65
N ARG A 411 -2.37 -18.91 15.56
CA ARG A 411 -2.32 -20.04 14.61
C ARG A 411 -0.97 -20.16 13.91
N GLN A 412 -0.25 -19.05 13.77
CA GLN A 412 1.12 -18.99 13.25
C GLN A 412 2.20 -19.12 14.36
N GLY A 413 1.81 -19.47 15.60
CA GLY A 413 2.74 -19.62 16.72
C GLY A 413 3.16 -18.32 17.41
N ILE A 414 2.62 -17.17 17.02
CA ILE A 414 2.97 -15.87 17.61
C ILE A 414 2.03 -15.54 18.78
N SER A 415 2.63 -15.29 19.95
CA SER A 415 1.92 -14.82 21.14
C SER A 415 1.86 -13.30 21.21
N THR A 416 0.81 -12.77 21.85
CA THR A 416 0.61 -11.33 22.04
C THR A 416 0.15 -11.05 23.46
N GLU A 417 0.43 -9.83 23.92
CA GLU A 417 -0.11 -9.28 25.16
C GLU A 417 -1.66 -9.27 25.15
N PRO A 418 -2.32 -9.06 26.30
CA PRO A 418 -3.77 -8.91 26.36
C PRO A 418 -4.25 -7.73 25.49
N VAL A 419 -5.12 -8.00 24.52
CA VAL A 419 -5.60 -6.98 23.57
C VAL A 419 -6.41 -5.88 24.24
N ARG A 420 -6.41 -4.69 23.63
CA ARG A 420 -7.21 -3.52 24.06
C ARG A 420 -8.13 -3.06 22.93
N GLY A 421 -9.23 -2.42 23.29
CA GLY A 421 -10.16 -1.81 22.34
C GLY A 421 -10.47 -0.39 22.76
N PHE A 422 -10.36 0.56 21.83
CA PHE A 422 -10.57 2.00 22.06
C PHE A 422 -11.74 2.55 21.23
N GLY A 423 -12.64 1.69 20.77
CA GLY A 423 -13.87 2.12 20.11
C GLY A 423 -13.60 3.07 18.94
N ALA A 424 -14.27 4.23 18.93
CA ALA A 424 -14.17 5.21 17.85
C ALA A 424 -13.15 6.34 18.10
N TYR A 425 -12.27 6.21 19.09
CA TYR A 425 -11.18 7.15 19.32
C TYR A 425 -10.21 7.16 18.12
N LEU A 426 -9.54 8.30 17.92
CA LEU A 426 -8.53 8.52 16.88
C LEU A 426 -9.01 8.04 15.48
N PRO A 427 -10.10 8.62 14.94
CA PRO A 427 -10.54 8.30 13.59
C PRO A 427 -9.51 8.78 12.57
N VAL A 428 -9.26 7.94 11.57
CA VAL A 428 -8.30 8.18 10.48
C VAL A 428 -9.01 8.46 9.16
N ALA A 429 -10.33 8.30 9.13
CA ALA A 429 -11.19 8.71 8.04
C ALA A 429 -12.54 9.18 8.56
N SER A 430 -13.31 9.85 7.70
CA SER A 430 -14.68 10.25 8.01
C SER A 430 -15.54 9.07 8.47
N ASN A 431 -16.38 9.29 9.49
CA ASN A 431 -17.31 8.26 9.99
C ASN A 431 -18.54 8.07 9.08
N THR A 432 -18.42 8.31 7.77
CA THR A 432 -19.48 8.11 6.77
C THR A 432 -18.96 7.31 5.57
N GLY A 433 -19.87 6.70 4.81
CA GLY A 433 -19.54 5.95 3.60
C GLY A 433 -18.40 4.93 3.80
N LYS A 434 -17.38 5.00 2.93
CA LYS A 434 -16.21 4.12 2.97
C LYS A 434 -15.22 4.45 4.09
N GLY A 435 -15.24 5.66 4.66
CA GLY A 435 -14.34 6.07 5.73
C GLY A 435 -14.55 5.26 7.03
N LYS A 436 -15.79 4.82 7.29
CA LYS A 436 -16.09 3.89 8.41
C LYS A 436 -15.25 2.62 8.37
N ILE A 437 -14.92 2.12 7.18
CA ILE A 437 -14.13 0.89 7.02
C ILE A 437 -12.67 1.18 7.40
N LYS A 438 -12.14 2.35 7.03
CA LYS A 438 -10.80 2.79 7.45
C LYS A 438 -10.67 2.98 8.97
N ASN A 439 -11.75 3.28 9.68
CA ASN A 439 -11.68 3.35 11.15
C ASN A 439 -11.66 1.97 11.84
N ARG A 440 -12.05 0.90 11.14
CA ARG A 440 -12.00 -0.48 11.65
C ARG A 440 -10.61 -1.07 11.42
N ARG A 441 -9.71 -0.80 12.36
CA ARG A 441 -8.30 -1.21 12.29
C ARG A 441 -7.84 -1.82 13.60
N VAL A 442 -6.79 -2.64 13.52
CA VAL A 442 -6.02 -3.07 14.68
C VAL A 442 -4.58 -2.62 14.45
N GLU A 443 -4.10 -1.80 15.38
CA GLU A 443 -2.74 -1.33 15.43
C GLU A 443 -1.85 -2.36 16.12
N VAL A 444 -0.58 -2.39 15.71
CA VAL A 444 0.46 -3.28 16.22
C VAL A 444 1.58 -2.47 16.82
N TRP A 445 1.89 -2.77 18.07
CA TRP A 445 2.97 -2.18 18.85
C TRP A 445 3.94 -3.27 19.28
N VAL A 446 5.24 -2.98 19.28
CA VAL A 446 6.29 -3.89 19.74
C VAL A 446 7.16 -3.21 20.79
N ASN A 447 7.53 -3.93 21.85
CA ASN A 447 8.43 -3.44 22.90
C ASN A 447 9.45 -4.49 23.33
#